data_AF-A0A934BB88-F1
#
_entry.id   AF-A0A934BB88-F1
#
_cell.length_a   1.000
_cell.length_b   1.000
_cell.length_c   1.000
_cell.angle_alpha   90.00
_cell.angle_beta   90.00
_cell.angle_gamma   90.00
#
_symmetry.space_group_name_H-M   'P 1'
#
loop_
_entity.id
_entity.type
_entity.pdbx_description
1 polymer ?
#
loop_
_entity_poly.entity_id
_entity_poly.type
_entity_poly.pdbx_seq_one_letter_code
_entity_poly.pdbx_strand_id
1 'polypeptide(L)' 'MITGDDIKNTRRESIRIRRALKGIIMSMDILVVQESKLEELANAPGLIYREALKCGKVVYESSR' A
#
# COMPACT_ATOMS: atom_id res chain seq x y z
N MET A 1 0.81 -0.75 1.32
CA MET A 1 0.77 0.44 2.18
C MET A 1 -0.37 1.31 1.72
N ILE A 2 -1.22 1.74 2.66
CA ILE A 2 -2.33 2.64 2.41
C ILE A 2 -1.88 4.03 2.86
N THR A 3 -2.13 5.05 2.05
CA THR A 3 -1.82 6.44 2.37
C THR A 3 -3.09 7.26 2.42
N GLY A 4 -3.07 8.34 3.20
CA GLY A 4 -4.10 9.38 3.08
C GLY A 4 -4.12 10.00 1.68
N ASP A 5 -5.28 10.55 1.32
CA ASP A 5 -5.50 11.14 -0.01
C ASP A 5 -4.71 12.44 -0.24
N ASP A 6 -4.14 13.04 0.82
CA ASP A 6 -3.23 14.19 0.72
C ASP A 6 -1.90 13.86 0.03
N ILE A 7 -1.54 12.57 -0.03
CA ILE A 7 -0.37 12.08 -0.78
C ILE A 7 -0.72 12.05 -2.27
N LYS A 8 -0.39 13.13 -2.99
CA LYS A 8 -0.69 13.27 -4.43
C LYS A 8 0.13 12.37 -5.36
N ASN A 9 1.28 11.87 -4.91
CA ASN A 9 2.20 11.10 -5.76
C ASN A 9 2.62 9.78 -5.09
N THR A 10 1.75 8.77 -5.22
CA THR A 10 1.99 7.40 -4.72
C THR A 10 3.23 6.75 -5.31
N ARG A 11 3.64 7.12 -6.54
CA ARG A 11 4.89 6.64 -7.16
C ARG A 11 6.11 7.15 -6.40
N ARG A 12 6.13 8.42 -5.99
CA ARG A 12 7.23 8.99 -5.19
C ARG A 12 7.33 8.28 -3.84
N GLU A 13 6.21 8.02 -3.18
CA GLU A 13 6.18 7.29 -1.92
C GLU A 13 6.65 5.84 -2.08
N SER A 14 6.24 5.17 -3.16
CA SER A 14 6.72 3.82 -3.50
C SER A 14 8.24 3.78 -3.61
N ILE A 15 8.87 4.78 -4.25
CA ILE A 15 10.33 4.88 -4.35
C ILE A 15 10.96 5.13 -2.98
N ARG A 16 10.39 6.04 -2.19
CA ARG A 16 10.90 6.35 -0.83
C ARG A 16 10.90 5.11 0.07
N ILE A 17 9.81 4.35 0.06
CA ILE A 17 9.66 3.12 0.85
C ILE A 17 10.63 2.04 0.36
N ARG A 18 10.69 1.80 -0.96
CA ARG A 18 11.65 0.82 -1.52
C ARG A 18 13.10 1.15 -1.15
N ARG A 19 13.48 2.43 -1.12
CA ARG A 19 14.81 2.86 -0.66
C ARG A 19 15.03 2.59 0.83
N ALA A 20 14.03 2.88 1.67
CA ALA A 20 14.09 2.61 3.11
C ALA A 20 14.21 1.11 3.43
N LEU A 21 13.60 0.25 2.60
CA LEU A 21 13.61 -1.20 2.78
C LEU A 21 14.83 -1.89 2.16
N LYS A 22 15.73 -1.17 1.47
CA LYS A 22 16.90 -1.75 0.77
C LYS A 22 17.85 -2.54 1.71
N GLY A 23 17.79 -2.30 3.02
CA GLY A 23 18.57 -3.03 4.02
C GLY A 23 17.97 -4.37 4.47
N ILE A 24 16.76 -4.72 4.01
CA ILE A 24 16.09 -5.98 4.35
C ILE A 24 16.46 -7.02 3.30
N ILE A 25 17.03 -8.15 3.75
CA ILE A 25 17.42 -9.28 2.88
C ILE A 25 16.17 -10.13 2.56
N MET A 26 15.17 -9.50 1.96
CA MET A 26 13.94 -10.12 1.50
C MET A 26 13.42 -9.40 0.27
N SER A 27 13.05 -10.15 -0.77
CA SER A 27 12.32 -9.59 -1.91
C SER A 27 10.91 -9.22 -1.47
N MET A 28 10.55 -7.94 -1.54
CA MET A 28 9.23 -7.44 -1.15
C MET A 28 8.57 -6.71 -2.31
N ASP A 29 7.40 -7.18 -2.71
CA ASP A 29 6.51 -6.45 -3.61
C ASP A 29 5.74 -5.37 -2.85
N ILE A 30 6.05 -4.11 -3.15
CA ILE A 30 5.48 -2.96 -2.45
C ILE A 30 4.46 -2.27 -3.36
N LEU A 31 3.19 -2.33 -2.96
CA LEU A 31 2.12 -1.52 -3.52
C LEU A 31 1.77 -0.37 -2.57
N VAL A 32 1.72 0.84 -3.10
CA VAL A 32 1.27 2.04 -2.39
C VAL A 32 0.01 2.54 -3.06
N VAL A 33 -1.08 2.68 -2.29
CA VAL A 33 -2.39 3.08 -2.77
C VAL A 33 -2.99 4.10 -1.81
N GLN A 34 -3.75 5.05 -2.35
CA GLN A 34 -4.56 5.96 -1.56
C GLN A 34 -5.76 5.22 -0.96
N GLU A 35 -6.23 5.66 0.20
CA GLU A 35 -7.38 5.04 0.87
C GLU A 35 -8.65 5.09 0.01
N SER A 36 -9.01 6.26 -0.52
CA SER A 36 -10.15 6.41 -1.44
C SER A 36 -10.05 5.47 -2.65
N LYS A 37 -8.85 5.32 -3.22
CA LYS A 37 -8.63 4.46 -4.38
C LYS A 37 -8.70 2.98 -4.03
N LEU A 38 -8.28 2.61 -2.82
CA LEU A 38 -8.43 1.26 -2.31
C LEU A 38 -9.90 0.91 -2.14
N GLU A 39 -10.70 1.80 -1.53
CA GLU A 39 -12.14 1.60 -1.35
C GLU A 39 -12.86 1.43 -2.70
N GLU A 40 -12.55 2.30 -3.67
CA GLU A 40 -13.11 2.25 -5.03
C GLU A 40 -12.81 0.91 -5.71
N LEU A 41 -11.59 0.38 -5.54
CA LEU A 41 -11.11 -0.80 -6.25
C LEU A 41 -11.20 -2.10 -5.45
N ALA A 42 -11.63 -2.05 -4.18
CA ALA A 42 -11.63 -3.19 -3.26
C ALA A 42 -12.44 -4.38 -3.81
N ASN A 43 -13.47 -4.12 -4.61
CA ASN A 43 -14.35 -5.15 -5.16
C ASN A 43 -14.16 -5.38 -6.67
N ALA A 44 -13.20 -4.70 -7.30
CA ALA A 44 -12.94 -4.86 -8.72
C ALA A 44 -12.32 -6.25 -9.00
N PRO A 45 -12.93 -7.07 -9.87
CA PRO A 45 -12.39 -8.39 -10.20
C PRO A 45 -10.98 -8.30 -10.81
N GLY A 46 -10.12 -9.26 -10.45
CA GLY A 46 -8.75 -9.36 -10.99
C GLY A 46 -7.73 -8.45 -10.31
N LEU A 47 -8.11 -7.68 -9.29
CA LEU A 47 -7.19 -6.88 -8.49
C LEU A 47 -6.90 -7.55 -7.13
N ILE A 48 -5.73 -7.27 -6.57
CA ILE A 48 -5.28 -7.86 -5.30
C ILE A 48 -5.95 -7.25 -4.07
N TYR A 49 -6.67 -6.14 -4.23
CA TYR A 49 -7.16 -5.33 -3.11
C TYR A 49 -8.14 -6.08 -2.20
N ARG A 50 -9.05 -6.86 -2.80
CA ARG A 50 -10.01 -7.66 -2.04
C ARG A 50 -9.34 -8.66 -1.12
N GLU A 51 -8.38 -9.41 -1.66
CA GLU A 51 -7.64 -10.42 -0.90
C GLU A 51 -6.71 -9.80 0.13
N ALA A 52 -6.09 -8.65 -0.19
CA ALA A 52 -5.29 -7.90 0.76
C ALA A 52 -6.11 -7.43 1.97
N LEU A 53 -7.36 -6.99 1.76
CA LEU A 53 -8.27 -6.59 2.85
C LEU A 53 -8.81 -7.78 3.65
N LYS A 54 -9.13 -8.89 2.98
CA LYS A 54 -9.75 -10.07 3.61
C LYS A 54 -8.74 -10.93 4.37
N CYS A 55 -7.57 -11.13 3.78
CA CYS A 55 -6.57 -12.09 4.26
C CYS A 55 -5.31 -11.40 4.80
N GLY A 56 -5.14 -10.11 4.53
CA GLY A 56 -3.99 -9.36 5.01
C GLY A 56 -4.06 -9.05 6.50
N LYS A 57 -2.93 -8.55 7.02
CA LYS A 57 -2.79 -8.13 8.41
C LYS A 57 -2.20 -6.73 8.46
N VAL A 58 -2.81 -5.87 9.28
CA VAL A 58 -2.22 -4.58 9.63
C VAL A 58 -1.04 -4.82 10.55
N VAL A 59 0.17 -4.55 10.05
CA VAL A 59 1.42 -4.67 10.83
C VAL A 59 1.88 -3.33 11.41
N TYR A 60 1.36 -2.23 10.88
CA TYR A 60 1.63 -0.88 11.32
C TYR A 60 0.46 0.02 10.92
N GLU A 61 0.03 0.85 11.85
CA GLU A 61 -0.94 1.92 11.65
C GLU A 61 -0.36 3.19 12.28
N SER A 62 -0.44 4.31 11.55
CA SER A 62 -0.04 5.60 12.09
C SER A 62 -1.32 6.35 12.46
N SER A 63 -1.57 6.49 13.76
CA SER A 63 -2.50 7.50 14.25
C SER A 63 -1.94 8.85 13.82
N ARG A 64 -2.67 9.57 12.99
CA ARG A 64 -2.28 10.89 12.52
C ARG A 64 -2.12 11.86 13.69
#